data_AF-A0A7R8WVE3-F1
#
_entry.id   AF-A0A7R8WVE3-F1
#
_cell.length_a   1.000
_cell.length_b   1.000
_cell.length_c   1.000
_cell.angle_alpha   90.00
_cell.angle_beta   90.00
_cell.angle_gamma   90.00
#
_symmetry.space_group_name_H-M   'P 1'
#
loop_
_entity.id
_entity.type
_entity.pdbx_description
1 polymer ?
#
loop_
_entity_poly.entity_id
_entity_poly.type
_entity_poly.pdbx_seq_one_letter_code
_entity_poly.pdbx_strand_id
1 'polypeptide(L)'
;MYTCLAGFMETGETIEETVHREVAEEVGLSLSSFRVVDSQHWPFPDNNLMIGCFATAASADEPSIDEKELRDARWFSVEQLEEAVARIEENPIISLVSPGRMDGNVFVPPSGTLANRLIKRWLQERRC
;
A
#
# COMPACT_ATOMS: atom_id res chain seq x y z
N MET A 1 9.51 -4.49 -5.10
CA MET A 1 8.07 -4.71 -4.82
C MET A 1 7.59 -3.45 -4.13
N TYR A 2 6.46 -2.90 -4.56
CA TYR A 2 5.77 -1.80 -3.89
C TYR A 2 4.51 -2.36 -3.24
N THR A 3 4.13 -1.78 -2.12
CA THR A 3 2.95 -2.16 -1.34
C THR A 3 2.34 -0.90 -0.73
N CYS A 4 1.16 -1.02 -0.11
CA CYS A 4 0.59 0.03 0.72
C CYS A 4 1.53 0.38 1.89
N LEU A 5 1.57 1.65 2.28
CA LEU A 5 2.15 2.10 3.55
C LEU A 5 1.42 1.45 4.72
N ALA A 6 2.14 1.19 5.82
CA ALA A 6 1.57 0.54 6.99
C ALA A 6 2.47 0.72 8.21
N GLY A 7 1.87 1.15 9.31
CA GLY A 7 2.54 1.16 10.60
C GLY A 7 1.60 0.80 11.75
N PHE A 8 2.17 0.80 12.95
CA PHE A 8 1.45 0.43 14.16
C PHE A 8 0.69 1.62 14.73
N MET A 9 -0.48 1.34 15.29
CA MET A 9 -1.21 2.32 16.07
C MET A 9 -0.49 2.59 17.39
N GLU A 10 -0.31 3.87 17.72
CA GLU A 10 0.23 4.28 19.01
C GLU A 10 -0.85 4.41 20.09
N THR A 11 -0.42 4.48 21.35
CA THR A 11 -1.34 4.57 22.48
C THR A 11 -2.12 5.88 22.44
N GLY A 12 -3.45 5.77 22.36
CA GLY A 12 -4.35 6.91 22.37
C GLY A 12 -4.75 7.40 20.98
N GLU A 13 -4.20 6.84 19.91
CA GLU A 13 -4.59 7.15 18.54
C GLU A 13 -5.90 6.45 18.14
N THR A 14 -6.69 7.14 17.34
CA THR A 14 -7.69 6.54 16.47
C THR A 14 -7.03 5.96 15.20
N ILE A 15 -7.75 5.10 14.47
CA ILE A 15 -7.26 4.56 13.18
C ILE A 15 -6.94 5.71 12.20
N GLU A 16 -7.76 6.75 12.19
CA GLU A 16 -7.55 7.92 11.33
C GLU A 16 -6.28 8.68 11.70
N GLU A 17 -6.05 8.93 12.99
CA GLU A 17 -4.82 9.60 13.46
C GLU A 17 -3.56 8.79 13.10
N THR A 18 -3.58 7.47 13.31
CA THR A 18 -2.47 6.60 12.89
C THR A 18 -2.20 6.71 11.40
N VAL A 19 -3.23 6.66 10.54
CA VAL A 19 -3.03 6.75 9.09
C VAL A 19 -2.49 8.13 8.69
N HIS A 20 -2.95 9.20 9.32
CA HIS A 20 -2.41 10.54 9.08
C HIS A 20 -0.95 10.66 9.52
N ARG A 21 -0.59 10.12 10.69
CA ARG A 21 0.79 10.14 11.20
C ARG A 21 1.73 9.33 10.31
N GLU A 22 1.42 8.06 10.05
CA GLU A 22 2.28 7.16 9.27
C GLU A 22 2.52 7.70 7.85
N VAL A 23 1.49 8.25 7.19
CA VAL A 23 1.68 8.85 5.86
C VAL A 23 2.54 10.12 5.92
N ALA A 24 2.41 10.93 6.97
CA ALA A 24 3.24 12.11 7.14
C ALA A 24 4.70 11.75 7.48
N GLU A 25 4.93 10.71 8.28
CA GLU A 25 6.25 10.23 8.69
C GLU A 25 6.99 9.53 7.55
N GLU A 26 6.35 8.56 6.89
CA GLU A 26 7.00 7.73 5.88
C GLU A 26 7.23 8.46 4.55
N VAL A 27 6.28 9.32 4.13
CA VAL A 27 6.28 9.93 2.80
C VAL A 27 6.02 11.45 2.78
N GLY A 28 5.92 12.11 3.94
CA GLY A 28 5.82 13.57 4.03
C GLY A 28 4.53 14.18 3.48
N LEU A 29 3.48 13.37 3.28
CA LEU A 29 2.22 13.82 2.68
C LEU A 29 1.15 14.04 3.75
N SER A 30 0.27 15.02 3.51
CA SER A 30 -0.95 15.21 4.29
C SER A 30 -2.16 14.62 3.57
N LEU A 31 -3.19 14.23 4.32
CA LEU A 31 -4.40 13.60 3.79
C LEU A 31 -5.61 14.53 3.91
N SER A 32 -6.50 14.48 2.93
CA SER A 32 -7.77 15.24 2.87
C SER A 32 -8.99 14.41 3.21
N SER A 33 -8.89 13.08 3.08
CA SER A 33 -9.95 12.15 3.44
C SER A 33 -9.38 10.77 3.76
N PHE A 34 -10.14 10.04 4.58
CA PHE A 34 -9.80 8.72 5.05
C PHE A 34 -11.07 7.87 5.18
N ARG A 35 -10.97 6.56 4.91
CA ARG A 35 -11.99 5.57 5.26
C ARG A 35 -11.42 4.17 5.45
N VAL A 36 -11.97 3.44 6.40
CA VAL A 36 -11.69 2.01 6.61
C VAL A 36 -12.41 1.18 5.54
N VAL A 37 -11.76 0.12 5.05
CA VAL A 37 -12.18 -0.64 3.86
C VAL A 37 -12.34 -2.12 4.14
N ASP A 38 -11.36 -2.74 4.79
CA ASP A 38 -11.27 -4.18 5.01
C ASP A 38 -10.31 -4.46 6.18
N SER A 39 -10.22 -5.71 6.63
CA SER A 39 -9.21 -6.13 7.60
C SER A 39 -8.67 -7.52 7.29
N GLN A 40 -7.51 -7.84 7.86
CA GLN A 40 -6.91 -9.17 7.72
C GLN A 40 -6.09 -9.50 8.97
N HIS A 41 -6.27 -10.71 9.51
CA HIS A 41 -5.32 -11.26 10.47
C HIS A 41 -3.98 -11.55 9.79
N TRP A 42 -2.89 -11.07 10.39
CA TRP A 42 -1.53 -11.22 9.90
C TRP A 42 -0.65 -11.90 10.95
N PRO A 43 -0.30 -13.19 10.78
CA PRO A 43 0.28 -14.00 11.85
C PRO A 43 1.74 -13.69 12.18
N PHE A 44 2.46 -12.92 11.36
CA PHE A 44 3.91 -12.71 11.51
C PHE A 44 4.28 -11.23 11.66
N PRO A 45 5.17 -10.83 12.58
CA PRO A 45 5.80 -11.65 13.62
C PRO A 45 4.90 -11.97 14.82
N ASP A 46 3.96 -11.08 15.18
CA ASP A 46 3.31 -11.06 16.51
C ASP A 46 1.78 -11.21 16.48
N ASN A 47 1.20 -11.87 15.48
CA ASN A 47 -0.27 -12.02 15.33
C ASN A 47 -1.04 -10.69 15.30
N ASN A 48 -0.74 -9.87 14.30
CA ASN A 48 -1.33 -8.54 14.13
C ASN A 48 -2.72 -8.59 13.48
N LEU A 49 -3.52 -7.55 13.72
CA LEU A 49 -4.71 -7.24 12.93
C LEU A 49 -4.36 -6.08 11.98
N MET A 50 -4.37 -6.35 10.69
CA MET A 50 -4.21 -5.32 9.67
C MET A 50 -5.56 -4.68 9.38
N ILE A 51 -5.63 -3.36 9.45
CA ILE A 51 -6.81 -2.58 9.07
C ILE A 51 -6.50 -1.86 7.77
N GLY A 52 -7.20 -2.25 6.71
CA GLY A 52 -7.01 -1.72 5.38
C GLY A 52 -7.84 -0.47 5.17
N CYS A 53 -7.19 0.60 4.71
CA CYS A 53 -7.80 1.91 4.58
C CYS A 53 -7.53 2.51 3.21
N PHE A 54 -8.43 3.37 2.75
CA PHE A 54 -8.18 4.29 1.65
C PHE A 54 -8.06 5.70 2.20
N ALA A 55 -7.08 6.41 1.67
CA ALA A 55 -6.85 7.81 1.97
C ALA A 55 -6.55 8.58 0.68
N THR A 56 -6.84 9.88 0.71
CA THR A 56 -6.58 10.79 -0.41
C THR A 56 -5.57 11.83 0.05
N ALA A 57 -4.43 11.93 -0.61
CA ALA A 57 -3.48 13.01 -0.35
C ALA A 57 -4.13 14.38 -0.58
N ALA A 58 -3.78 15.37 0.23
CA ALA A 58 -4.31 16.72 0.14
C ALA A 58 -3.74 17.50 -1.06
N SER A 59 -2.58 17.08 -1.56
CA SER A 59 -1.89 17.63 -2.72
C SER A 59 -1.31 16.51 -3.60
N ALA A 60 -0.83 16.88 -4.78
CA ALA A 60 -0.11 15.99 -5.70
C ALA A 60 1.42 16.18 -5.57
N ASP A 61 1.90 16.56 -4.39
CA ASP A 61 3.33 16.74 -4.13
C ASP A 61 4.06 15.40 -4.24
N GLU A 62 5.35 15.46 -4.58
CA GLU A 62 6.17 14.25 -4.62
C GLU A 62 6.44 13.73 -3.20
N PRO A 63 6.37 12.40 -2.97
CA PRO A 63 6.71 11.80 -1.69
C PRO A 63 8.10 12.19 -1.20
N SER A 64 8.20 12.64 0.04
CA SER A 64 9.46 12.87 0.76
C SER A 64 9.70 11.73 1.73
N ILE A 65 10.66 10.88 1.41
CA ILE A 65 10.81 9.55 2.04
C ILE A 65 11.64 9.62 3.33
N ASP A 66 11.20 8.95 4.40
CA ASP A 66 12.11 8.55 5.49
C ASP A 66 12.93 7.33 5.08
N GLU A 67 14.20 7.56 4.75
CA GLU A 67 15.15 6.52 4.30
C GLU A 67 15.41 5.43 5.36
N LYS A 68 15.02 5.63 6.62
CA LYS A 68 15.13 4.59 7.66
C LYS A 68 14.10 3.48 7.48
N GLU A 69 12.94 3.80 6.91
CA GLU A 69 11.82 2.88 6.80
C GLU A 69 11.60 2.42 5.37
N LEU A 70 11.68 3.35 4.42
CA LEU A 70 11.40 3.10 3.01
C LEU A 70 12.63 3.31 2.14
N ARG A 71 12.76 2.45 1.12
CA ARG A 71 13.79 2.62 0.08
C ARG A 71 13.33 3.49 -1.07
N ASP A 72 12.02 3.49 -1.35
CA ASP A 72 11.41 4.20 -2.47
C ASP A 72 9.89 4.32 -2.24
N ALA A 73 9.31 5.46 -2.64
CA ALA A 73 7.89 5.75 -2.64
C ALA A 73 7.59 6.73 -3.78
N ARG A 74 6.54 6.44 -4.54
CA ARG A 74 6.15 7.24 -5.71
C ARG A 74 4.68 7.07 -6.04
N TRP A 75 4.17 7.99 -6.84
CA TRP A 75 2.86 7.86 -7.45
C TRP A 75 2.87 6.81 -8.57
N PHE A 76 1.76 6.08 -8.69
CA PHE A 76 1.54 5.08 -9.73
C PHE A 76 0.28 5.42 -10.52
N SER A 77 0.35 5.31 -11.84
CA SER A 77 -0.83 5.44 -12.70
C SER A 77 -1.75 4.22 -12.55
N VAL A 78 -3.01 4.38 -12.97
CA VAL A 78 -3.98 3.28 -12.99
C VAL A 78 -3.46 2.15 -13.88
N GLU A 79 -2.93 2.47 -15.06
CA GLU A 79 -2.40 1.51 -16.03
C GLU A 79 -1.22 0.71 -15.45
N GLN A 80 -0.30 1.39 -14.75
CA GLN A 80 0.83 0.73 -14.09
C GLN A 80 0.37 -0.28 -13.04
N LEU A 81 -0.66 0.06 -12.26
CA LEU A 81 -1.21 -0.85 -11.24
C LEU A 81 -2.00 -2.00 -11.86
N GLU A 82 -2.76 -1.76 -12.94
CA GLU A 82 -3.48 -2.80 -13.68
C GLU A 82 -2.50 -3.84 -14.27
N GLU A 83 -1.43 -3.38 -14.91
CA GLU A 83 -0.37 -4.26 -15.43
C GLU A 83 0.30 -5.05 -14.30
N ALA A 84 0.58 -4.41 -13.17
CA ALA A 84 1.20 -5.07 -12.02
C ALA A 84 0.31 -6.15 -11.43
N VAL A 85 -1.00 -5.88 -11.31
CA VAL A 85 -1.98 -6.86 -10.81
C VAL A 85 -2.11 -8.04 -11.77
N ALA A 86 -2.23 -7.79 -13.08
CA ALA A 86 -2.36 -8.84 -14.09
C ALA A 86 -1.18 -9.82 -14.04
N ARG A 87 0.06 -9.32 -13.89
CA ARG A 87 1.26 -10.16 -13.77
C ARG A 87 1.23 -11.08 -12.55
N ILE A 88 0.74 -10.60 -11.41
CA ILE A 88 0.61 -11.43 -10.19
C ILE A 88 -0.50 -12.47 -10.36
N GLU A 89 -1.57 -12.17 -11.08
CA GLU A 89 -2.64 -13.13 -11.35
C GLU A 89 -2.20 -14.24 -12.32
N GLU A 90 -1.40 -13.91 -13.33
CA GLU A 90 -0.82 -14.87 -14.27
C GLU A 90 0.20 -15.80 -13.60
N ASN A 91 1.00 -15.28 -12.66
CA ASN A 91 1.99 -16.06 -11.94
C ASN A 91 2.06 -15.66 -10.45
N PRO A 92 1.25 -16.28 -9.58
CA PRO A 92 1.12 -15.89 -8.16
C PRO A 92 2.40 -15.98 -7.34
N ILE A 93 3.40 -16.75 -7.79
CA ILE A 93 4.67 -16.89 -7.10
C ILE A 93 5.75 -15.93 -7.62
N ILE A 94 5.50 -15.18 -8.70
CA ILE A 94 6.51 -14.32 -9.35
C ILE A 94 7.13 -13.29 -8.39
N SER A 95 6.33 -12.75 -7.46
CA SER A 95 6.78 -11.83 -6.42
C SER A 95 7.72 -12.49 -5.40
N LEU A 96 7.68 -13.82 -5.26
CA LEU A 96 8.50 -14.61 -4.34
C LEU A 96 9.79 -15.13 -5.01
N VAL A 97 9.73 -15.53 -6.30
CA VAL A 97 10.88 -16.11 -7.02
C VAL A 97 11.77 -15.09 -7.72
N SER A 98 11.30 -13.87 -7.94
CA SER A 98 12.12 -12.81 -8.56
C SER A 98 11.91 -11.45 -7.90
N PRO A 99 12.22 -11.32 -6.59
CA PRO A 99 12.21 -10.02 -5.94
C PRO A 99 13.33 -9.15 -6.53
N GLY A 100 12.97 -8.29 -7.49
CA GLY A 100 13.85 -7.23 -7.98
C GLY A 100 14.69 -7.52 -9.23
N ARG A 101 14.29 -8.47 -10.09
CA ARG A 101 14.92 -8.62 -11.42
C ARG A 101 13.93 -8.27 -12.54
N MET A 102 14.34 -7.31 -13.37
CA MET A 102 13.87 -6.92 -14.72
C MET A 102 12.95 -5.68 -14.82
N ASP A 103 13.56 -4.59 -15.31
CA ASP A 103 13.02 -3.57 -16.22
C ASP A 103 11.79 -2.76 -15.80
N GLY A 104 11.94 -1.85 -14.83
CA GLY A 104 10.98 -0.74 -14.62
C GLY A 104 9.56 -1.14 -14.18
N ASN A 105 9.27 -2.43 -14.09
CA ASN A 105 7.93 -2.95 -13.83
C ASN A 105 7.59 -2.89 -12.34
N VAL A 106 6.37 -2.45 -12.07
CA VAL A 106 5.80 -2.39 -10.72
C VAL A 106 5.40 -3.80 -10.31
N PHE A 107 5.88 -4.26 -9.15
CA PHE A 107 5.46 -5.52 -8.55
C PHE A 107 4.64 -5.22 -7.30
N VAL A 108 3.44 -5.78 -7.23
CA VAL A 108 2.53 -5.66 -6.08
C VAL A 108 2.51 -6.97 -5.27
N PRO A 109 2.01 -6.96 -4.02
CA PRO A 109 1.96 -8.15 -3.17
C PRO A 109 1.09 -9.29 -3.76
N PRO A 110 1.26 -10.54 -3.32
CA PRO A 110 0.43 -11.68 -3.76
C PRO A 110 -1.07 -11.46 -3.53
N SER A 111 -1.92 -12.12 -4.33
CA SER A 111 -3.37 -11.95 -4.34
C SER A 111 -4.09 -12.24 -3.02
N GLY A 112 -3.50 -13.06 -2.14
CA GLY A 112 -4.07 -13.38 -0.82
C GLY A 112 -3.86 -12.30 0.25
N THR A 113 -3.03 -11.29 -0.02
CA THR A 113 -2.69 -10.24 0.95
C THR A 113 -3.73 -9.12 0.98
N LEU A 114 -3.89 -8.48 2.14
CA LEU A 114 -4.76 -7.31 2.31
C LEU A 114 -4.34 -6.18 1.36
N ALA A 115 -3.04 -5.88 1.25
CA ALA A 115 -2.53 -4.86 0.34
C ALA A 115 -2.95 -5.10 -1.12
N ASN A 116 -2.86 -6.34 -1.61
CA ASN A 116 -3.32 -6.66 -2.96
C ASN A 116 -4.85 -6.47 -3.11
N ARG A 117 -5.63 -6.90 -2.11
CA ARG A 117 -7.09 -6.69 -2.12
C ARG A 117 -7.45 -5.21 -2.14
N LEU A 118 -6.74 -4.37 -1.38
CA LEU A 118 -6.92 -2.92 -1.37
C LEU A 118 -6.63 -2.32 -2.75
N ILE A 119 -5.52 -2.69 -3.38
CA ILE A 119 -5.17 -2.23 -4.74
C ILE A 119 -6.26 -2.61 -5.75
N LYS A 120 -6.69 -3.88 -5.74
CA LYS A 120 -7.75 -4.36 -6.64
C LYS A 120 -9.08 -3.62 -6.44
N ARG A 121 -9.45 -3.39 -5.19
CA ARG A 121 -10.69 -2.66 -4.86
C ARG A 121 -10.60 -1.19 -5.26
N TRP A 122 -9.45 -0.55 -5.07
CA TRP A 122 -9.21 0.83 -5.53
C TRP A 122 -9.34 0.95 -7.06
N LEU A 123 -8.76 0.01 -7.80
CA LEU A 123 -8.89 -0.05 -9.27
C LEU A 123 -10.34 -0.24 -9.71
N GLN A 124 -11.11 -1.09 -9.02
CA GLN A 124 -12.52 -1.31 -9.32
C GLN A 124 -13.35 -0.04 -9.10
N GLU A 125 -13.10 0.70 -8.02
CA GLU A 125 -13.84 1.94 -7.72
C GLU A 125 -13.55 3.08 -8.69
N ARG A 126 -12.41 3.07 -9.38
CA ARG A 126 -12.04 4.07 -10.41
C ARG A 126 -12.67 3.80 -11.78
N ARG A 127 -13.19 2.59 -12.00
CA ARG A 127 -13.85 2.18 -13.25
C ARG A 127 -15.35 2.48 -13.27
N CYS A 128 -15.93 2.83 -12.13
CA CYS A 128 -17.35 3.18 -11.95
C CYS A 128 -17.53 4.70 -11.94
#